data_AF-A0A246Q8L5-F1
#
_entry.id   AF-A0A246Q8L5-F1
#
_cell.length_a   1.000
_cell.length_b   1.000
_cell.length_c   1.000
_cell.angle_alpha   90.00
_cell.angle_beta   90.00
_cell.angle_gamma   90.00
#
_symmetry.space_group_name_H-M   'P 1'
#
loop_
_entity.id
_entity.type
_entity.pdbx_description
1 polymer ?
#
loop_
_entity_poly.entity_id
_entity_poly.type
_entity_poly.pdbx_seq_one_letter_code
_entity_poly.pdbx_strand_id
1 'polypeptide(L)'
;MSLLQRRYPSATGPALSTSASGAMTTDNVPPHNAADDAYGLFIGILFAAMGISLLARGGMITGGIAGMALLGSLISGYAPAPLVPLINIPFILFSCCAMGKTFGLKSALVSVAIGVAVSAISHSLEVSSIDNGFAAIAGGTFLGMGILCLARHNASMGGTSALTLWIQRRYGINAGKTQLAFDLLLFCMAAAWLPLAKTLWSALGTLAMNAMLIAWHKPGRYRG
;
A
#
# COMPACT_ATOMS: atom_id res chain seq x y z
N MET A 1 -26.26 31.27 -78.06
CA MET A 1 -24.84 31.66 -77.92
C MET A 1 -24.31 30.99 -76.66
N SER A 2 -23.68 29.81 -76.74
CA SER A 2 -22.22 29.62 -76.90
C SER A 2 -21.43 30.43 -75.84
N LEU A 3 -20.66 29.84 -74.92
CA LEU A 3 -19.42 29.07 -75.17
C LEU A 3 -19.11 28.23 -73.91
N LEU A 4 -18.99 26.91 -74.01
CA LEU A 4 -17.71 26.16 -74.11
C LEU A 4 -16.69 26.43 -73.00
N GLN A 5 -16.60 25.52 -72.02
CA GLN A 5 -15.31 25.18 -71.42
C GLN A 5 -15.19 23.67 -71.14
N ARG A 6 -14.49 23.04 -72.10
CA ARG A 6 -13.54 21.91 -72.03
C ARG A 6 -13.85 20.67 -71.16
N ARG A 7 -14.02 19.57 -71.90
CA ARG A 7 -13.62 18.17 -71.64
C ARG A 7 -12.49 17.97 -70.62
N TYR A 8 -12.66 16.98 -69.74
CA TYR A 8 -11.85 15.74 -69.73
C TYR A 8 -12.61 14.58 -69.08
N PRO A 9 -12.63 13.37 -69.69
CA PRO A 9 -13.15 12.15 -69.08
C PRO A 9 -12.06 11.23 -68.47
N SER A 10 -12.49 10.51 -67.42
CA SER A 10 -12.12 9.15 -66.98
C SER A 10 -10.67 8.82 -66.61
N ALA A 11 -10.45 8.58 -65.31
CA ALA A 11 -9.60 7.49 -64.86
C ALA A 11 -10.31 6.74 -63.71
N THR A 12 -10.70 5.51 -64.01
CA THR A 12 -11.20 4.47 -63.10
C THR A 12 -10.13 4.15 -62.05
N GLY A 13 -10.47 4.35 -60.77
CA GLY A 13 -9.70 3.87 -59.62
C GLY A 13 -10.60 2.99 -58.74
N PRO A 14 -10.09 1.87 -58.18
CA PRO A 14 -10.90 0.89 -57.46
C PRO A 14 -11.46 1.46 -56.17
N ALA A 15 -12.64 0.96 -55.79
CA ALA A 15 -13.36 1.30 -54.57
C ALA A 15 -12.45 1.21 -53.34
N LEU A 16 -12.43 2.29 -52.54
CA LEU A 16 -11.88 2.32 -51.20
C LEU A 16 -12.61 1.28 -50.34
N SER A 17 -12.05 0.07 -50.24
CA SER A 17 -12.38 -0.86 -49.16
C SER A 17 -11.90 -0.25 -47.86
N THR A 18 -12.86 0.13 -47.04
CA THR A 18 -12.74 0.44 -45.61
C THR A 18 -11.81 -0.55 -44.92
N SER A 19 -10.54 -0.16 -44.67
CA SER A 19 -9.75 -0.85 -43.67
C SER A 19 -10.35 -0.50 -42.31
N ALA A 20 -11.04 -1.47 -41.73
CA ALA A 20 -11.40 -1.46 -40.33
C ALA A 20 -10.09 -1.25 -39.54
N SER A 21 -9.93 -0.04 -39.01
CA SER A 21 -8.92 0.26 -38.00
C SER A 21 -9.18 -0.69 -36.83
N GLY A 22 -8.33 -1.71 -36.72
CA GLY A 22 -8.35 -2.67 -35.62
C GLY A 22 -8.18 -1.90 -34.32
N ALA A 23 -9.30 -1.70 -33.62
CA ALA A 23 -9.27 -1.31 -32.23
C ALA A 23 -8.45 -2.36 -31.48
N MET A 24 -7.24 -2.01 -31.09
CA MET A 24 -6.50 -2.72 -30.05
C MET A 24 -7.41 -2.78 -28.83
N THR A 25 -8.07 -3.91 -28.65
CA THR A 25 -8.78 -4.24 -27.42
C THR A 25 -7.71 -4.26 -26.34
N THR A 26 -7.81 -3.32 -25.40
CA THR A 26 -6.87 -3.22 -24.28
C THR A 26 -6.95 -4.52 -23.48
N ASP A 27 -5.92 -5.33 -23.67
CA ASP A 27 -5.33 -6.31 -22.75
C ASP A 27 -6.32 -6.99 -21.80
N ASN A 28 -6.80 -8.14 -22.28
CA ASN A 28 -7.34 -9.19 -21.43
C ASN A 28 -6.16 -9.81 -20.66
N VAL A 29 -5.62 -9.10 -19.66
CA VAL A 29 -4.54 -9.64 -18.83
C VAL A 29 -5.11 -10.81 -18.04
N PRO A 30 -4.53 -12.02 -18.15
CA PRO A 30 -5.03 -13.17 -17.41
C PRO A 30 -4.88 -12.91 -15.90
N PRO A 31 -5.89 -13.26 -15.09
CA PRO A 31 -5.82 -13.10 -13.65
C PRO A 31 -4.61 -13.86 -13.11
N HIS A 32 -3.92 -13.29 -12.11
CA HIS A 32 -2.77 -13.92 -11.46
C HIS A 32 -3.05 -15.39 -11.13
N ASN A 33 -2.13 -16.27 -11.52
CA ASN A 33 -2.20 -17.66 -11.11
C ASN A 33 -2.03 -17.73 -9.58
N ALA A 34 -2.59 -18.76 -8.92
CA ALA A 34 -2.49 -18.91 -7.47
C ALA A 34 -1.03 -18.91 -6.98
N ALA A 35 -0.09 -19.40 -7.80
CA ALA A 35 1.34 -19.35 -7.53
C ALA A 35 1.91 -17.92 -7.55
N ASP A 36 1.50 -17.09 -8.52
CA ASP A 36 1.91 -15.69 -8.61
C ASP A 36 1.36 -14.89 -7.42
N ASP A 37 0.13 -15.21 -7.01
CA ASP A 37 -0.49 -14.59 -5.83
C ASP A 37 0.25 -14.96 -4.55
N ALA A 38 0.57 -16.25 -4.35
CA ALA A 38 1.33 -16.70 -3.19
C ALA A 38 2.73 -16.07 -3.14
N TYR A 39 3.44 -16.02 -4.27
CA TYR A 39 4.77 -15.43 -4.35
C TYR A 39 4.75 -13.91 -4.11
N GLY A 40 3.77 -13.21 -4.66
CA GLY A 40 3.56 -11.79 -4.42
C GLY A 40 3.26 -11.48 -2.96
N LEU A 41 2.40 -12.27 -2.31
CA LEU A 41 2.16 -12.13 -0.87
C LEU A 41 3.42 -12.37 -0.06
N PHE A 42 4.20 -13.40 -0.39
CA PHE A 42 5.46 -13.70 0.28
C PHE A 42 6.45 -12.53 0.19
N ILE A 43 6.65 -11.97 -1.00
CA ILE A 43 7.51 -10.79 -1.20
C ILE A 43 6.97 -9.58 -0.40
N GLY A 44 5.66 -9.34 -0.45
CA GLY A 44 5.02 -8.27 0.29
C GLY A 44 5.24 -8.39 1.81
N ILE A 45 5.13 -9.62 2.33
CA ILE A 45 5.40 -9.95 3.73
C ILE A 45 6.87 -9.67 4.08
N LEU A 46 7.82 -10.12 3.26
CA LEU A 46 9.24 -9.90 3.50
C LEU A 46 9.60 -8.41 3.52
N PHE A 47 9.13 -7.63 2.55
CA PHE A 47 9.38 -6.19 2.51
C PHE A 47 8.74 -5.46 3.70
N ALA A 48 7.50 -5.80 4.04
CA ALA A 48 6.84 -5.27 5.22
C ALA A 48 7.63 -5.58 6.50
N ALA A 49 8.01 -6.84 6.69
CA ALA A 49 8.73 -7.29 7.87
C ALA A 49 10.13 -6.67 7.98
N MET A 50 10.86 -6.55 6.87
CA MET A 50 12.15 -5.87 6.83
C MET A 50 12.01 -4.39 7.17
N GLY A 51 11.00 -3.72 6.60
CA GLY A 51 10.70 -2.32 6.90
C GLY A 51 10.41 -2.09 8.38
N ILE A 52 9.51 -2.89 8.96
CA ILE A 52 9.19 -2.83 10.40
C ILE A 52 10.43 -3.08 11.26
N SER A 53 11.26 -4.07 10.90
CA SER A 53 12.46 -4.43 11.67
C SER A 53 13.50 -3.30 11.66
N LEU A 54 13.70 -2.63 10.53
CA LEU A 54 14.59 -1.47 10.43
C LEU A 54 14.07 -0.28 11.25
N LEU A 55 12.77 0.01 11.19
CA LEU A 55 12.16 1.07 12.01
C LEU A 55 12.33 0.77 13.50
N ALA A 56 12.05 -0.47 13.91
CA ALA A 56 12.19 -0.90 15.30
C ALA A 56 13.63 -0.76 15.80
N ARG A 57 14.63 -1.10 14.99
CA ARG A 57 16.06 -0.91 15.33
C ARG A 57 16.45 0.56 15.49
N GLY A 58 15.88 1.46 14.70
CA GLY A 58 16.05 2.91 14.88
C GLY A 58 15.19 3.49 16.02
N GLY A 59 14.51 2.66 16.80
CA GLY A 59 13.63 3.08 17.89
C GLY A 59 12.37 3.81 17.41
N MET A 60 12.02 3.72 16.13
CA MET A 60 10.88 4.41 15.54
C MET A 60 9.60 3.60 15.70
N ILE A 61 8.49 4.31 15.60
CA ILE A 61 7.16 3.75 15.70
C ILE A 61 6.46 3.98 14.38
N THR A 62 5.84 2.93 13.84
CA THR A 62 4.98 3.06 12.67
C THR A 62 3.64 3.67 13.07
N GLY A 63 3.05 4.45 12.17
CA GLY A 63 1.64 4.80 12.27
C GLY A 63 0.69 3.59 12.25
N GLY A 64 -0.61 3.87 12.22
CA GLY A 64 -1.66 2.84 12.32
C GLY A 64 -1.72 2.14 13.69
N ILE A 65 -2.01 0.84 13.72
CA ILE A 65 -2.33 0.11 14.96
C ILE A 65 -1.17 0.09 15.96
N ALA A 66 0.06 -0.13 15.51
CA ALA A 66 1.20 -0.18 16.42
C ALA A 66 1.41 1.17 17.13
N GLY A 67 1.29 2.28 16.38
CA GLY A 67 1.30 3.63 16.94
C GLY A 67 0.12 3.89 17.88
N MET A 68 -1.09 3.42 17.52
CA MET A 68 -2.27 3.59 18.36
C MET A 68 -2.14 2.82 19.67
N ALA A 69 -1.61 1.59 19.63
CA ALA A 69 -1.36 0.77 20.80
C ALA A 69 -0.30 1.37 21.71
N LEU A 70 0.77 1.96 21.15
CA LEU A 70 1.75 2.68 21.94
C LEU A 70 1.15 3.93 22.58
N LEU A 71 0.39 4.75 21.83
CA LEU A 71 -0.24 5.94 22.38
C LEU A 71 -1.24 5.57 23.48
N GLY A 72 -2.04 4.52 23.27
CA GLY A 72 -2.93 3.97 24.29
C GLY A 72 -2.19 3.47 25.52
N SER A 73 -1.02 2.84 25.34
CA SER A 73 -0.15 2.41 26.43
C SER A 73 0.33 3.58 27.28
N LEU A 74 0.70 4.70 26.65
CA LEU A 74 1.14 5.90 27.35
C LEU A 74 0.03 6.58 28.16
N ILE A 75 -1.21 6.53 27.67
CA ILE A 75 -2.37 7.12 28.34
C ILE A 75 -2.90 6.23 29.47
N SER A 76 -2.94 4.91 29.24
CA SER A 76 -3.59 3.95 30.17
C SER A 76 -2.62 3.27 31.13
N GLY A 77 -1.31 3.28 30.86
CA GLY A 77 -0.30 2.56 31.63
C GLY A 77 -0.20 1.06 31.32
N TYR A 78 -1.07 0.49 30.47
CA TYR A 78 -0.97 -0.91 30.04
C TYR A 78 0.15 -1.11 29.03
N ALA A 79 0.71 -2.33 28.96
CA ALA A 79 1.69 -2.66 27.93
C ALA A 79 1.09 -2.58 26.51
N PRO A 80 1.86 -2.22 25.46
CA PRO A 80 1.37 -2.17 24.08
C PRO A 80 0.91 -3.53 23.54
N ALA A 81 1.54 -4.62 23.97
CA ALA A 81 1.31 -5.97 23.45
C ALA A 81 -0.17 -6.43 23.50
N PRO A 82 -0.92 -6.30 24.61
CA PRO A 82 -2.35 -6.60 24.63
C PRO A 82 -3.22 -5.56 23.90
N LEU A 83 -2.74 -4.31 23.76
CA LEU A 83 -3.51 -3.25 23.09
C LEU A 83 -3.53 -3.42 21.56
N VAL A 84 -2.47 -3.95 20.97
CA VAL A 84 -2.40 -4.23 19.52
C VAL A 84 -3.56 -5.12 19.04
N PRO A 85 -3.78 -6.34 19.56
CA PRO A 85 -4.89 -7.18 19.10
C PRO A 85 -6.24 -6.55 19.43
N LEU A 86 -6.38 -5.90 20.59
CA LEU A 86 -7.63 -5.23 20.98
C LEU A 86 -8.03 -4.14 19.98
N ILE A 87 -7.07 -3.30 19.59
CA ILE A 87 -7.27 -2.25 18.58
C ILE A 87 -7.48 -2.86 17.19
N ASN A 88 -6.86 -4.01 16.88
CA ASN A 88 -6.97 -4.66 15.57
C ASN A 88 -8.31 -5.36 15.33
N ILE A 89 -8.95 -5.94 16.35
CA ILE A 89 -10.24 -6.63 16.23
C ILE A 89 -11.29 -5.82 15.44
N PRO A 90 -11.60 -4.55 15.77
CA PRO A 90 -12.60 -3.78 15.02
C PRO A 90 -12.20 -3.58 13.54
N PHE A 91 -10.92 -3.43 13.23
CA PHE A 91 -10.46 -3.31 11.84
C PHE A 91 -10.54 -4.63 11.08
N ILE A 92 -10.28 -5.76 11.74
CA ILE A 92 -10.44 -7.09 11.14
C ILE A 92 -11.92 -7.31 10.80
N LEU A 93 -12.82 -7.07 11.76
CA LEU A 93 -14.27 -7.18 11.54
C LEU A 93 -14.74 -6.25 10.43
N PHE A 94 -14.27 -4.99 10.44
CA PHE A 94 -14.54 -4.04 9.38
C PHE A 94 -14.05 -4.54 8.02
N SER A 95 -12.83 -5.07 7.93
CA SER A 95 -12.27 -5.57 6.66
C SER A 95 -13.09 -6.72 6.07
N CYS A 96 -13.55 -7.65 6.92
CA CYS A 96 -14.40 -8.77 6.50
C CYS A 96 -15.75 -8.29 5.97
N CYS A 97 -16.37 -7.31 6.63
CA CYS A 97 -17.67 -6.77 6.24
C CYS A 97 -17.58 -5.85 5.01
N ALA A 98 -16.56 -5.00 4.95
CA ALA A 98 -16.46 -3.92 3.98
C ALA A 98 -15.74 -4.30 2.68
N MET A 99 -14.82 -5.28 2.73
CA MET A 99 -14.02 -5.72 1.57
C MET A 99 -14.30 -7.18 1.17
N GLY A 100 -15.11 -7.89 1.95
CA GLY A 100 -15.46 -9.29 1.72
C GLY A 100 -14.60 -10.27 2.53
N LYS A 101 -15.17 -11.45 2.79
CA LYS A 101 -14.57 -12.50 3.64
C LYS A 101 -13.21 -12.98 3.12
N THR A 102 -13.05 -13.12 1.81
CA THR A 102 -11.78 -13.57 1.19
C THR A 102 -10.65 -12.59 1.48
N PHE A 103 -10.90 -11.28 1.31
CA PHE A 103 -9.92 -10.24 1.62
C PHE A 103 -9.57 -10.22 3.11
N GLY A 104 -10.58 -10.28 3.98
CA GLY A 104 -10.40 -10.25 5.43
C GLY A 104 -9.56 -11.43 5.95
N LEU A 105 -9.92 -12.66 5.57
CA LEU A 105 -9.19 -13.86 6.00
C LEU A 105 -7.76 -13.89 5.46
N LYS A 106 -7.58 -13.54 4.18
CA LYS A 106 -6.26 -13.45 3.56
C LYS A 106 -5.39 -12.39 4.23
N SER A 107 -5.94 -11.22 4.52
CA SER A 107 -5.22 -10.15 5.24
C SER A 107 -4.89 -10.53 6.68
N ALA A 108 -5.76 -11.29 7.35
CA ALA A 108 -5.46 -11.81 8.69
C ALA A 108 -4.27 -12.77 8.67
N LEU A 109 -4.23 -13.71 7.72
CA LEU A 109 -3.10 -14.63 7.54
C LEU A 109 -1.81 -13.88 7.23
N VAL A 110 -1.86 -12.89 6.34
CA VAL A 110 -0.72 -12.01 6.01
C VAL A 110 -0.23 -11.25 7.25
N SER A 111 -1.14 -10.69 8.05
CA SER A 111 -0.79 -9.95 9.27
C SER A 111 -0.04 -10.83 10.27
N VAL A 112 -0.50 -12.07 10.48
CA VAL A 112 0.19 -13.06 11.31
C VAL A 112 1.55 -13.43 10.72
N ALA A 113 1.63 -13.69 9.41
CA ALA A 113 2.87 -14.03 8.73
C ALA A 113 3.92 -12.92 8.81
N ILE A 114 3.50 -11.64 8.75
CA ILE A 114 4.39 -10.49 8.96
C ILE A 114 4.93 -10.48 10.38
N GLY A 115 4.10 -10.74 11.40
CA GLY A 115 4.56 -10.84 12.78
C GLY A 115 5.64 -11.92 12.96
N VAL A 116 5.42 -13.09 12.38
CA VAL A 116 6.41 -14.19 12.37
C VAL A 116 7.69 -13.78 11.63
N ALA A 117 7.57 -13.18 10.44
CA ALA A 117 8.71 -12.74 9.65
C ALA A 117 9.54 -11.64 10.35
N VAL A 118 8.89 -10.69 11.03
CA VAL A 118 9.58 -9.67 11.86
C VAL A 118 10.37 -10.34 12.98
N SER A 119 9.78 -11.32 13.66
CA SER A 119 10.48 -12.07 14.71
C SER A 119 11.69 -12.84 14.16
N ALA A 120 11.52 -13.52 13.02
CA ALA A 120 12.60 -14.26 12.37
C ALA A 120 13.75 -13.34 11.91
N ILE A 121 13.43 -12.20 11.29
CA ILE A 121 14.43 -11.19 10.87
C ILE A 121 15.15 -10.63 12.08
N SER A 122 14.42 -10.28 13.15
CA SER A 122 15.02 -9.72 14.36
C SER A 122 16.00 -10.68 15.04
N HIS A 123 15.74 -11.99 14.97
CA HIS A 123 16.64 -13.02 15.50
C HIS A 123 17.82 -13.34 14.58
N SER A 124 17.63 -13.27 13.27
CA SER A 124 18.65 -13.69 12.29
C SER A 124 19.59 -12.56 11.86
N LEU A 125 19.13 -11.31 11.93
CA LEU A 125 19.85 -10.15 11.43
C LEU A 125 20.30 -9.32 12.62
N GLU A 126 21.51 -9.53 13.11
CA GLU A 126 22.10 -8.78 14.22
C GLU A 126 22.85 -7.54 13.69
N VAL A 127 22.31 -6.35 13.95
CA VAL A 127 22.90 -5.06 13.55
C VAL A 127 23.28 -4.30 14.83
N SER A 128 24.57 -4.06 15.02
CA SER A 128 25.12 -3.40 16.20
C SER A 128 24.60 -1.96 16.37
N SER A 129 24.57 -1.19 15.28
CA SER A 129 23.95 0.13 15.26
C SER A 129 23.43 0.46 13.86
N ILE A 130 22.39 1.28 13.81
CA ILE A 130 21.84 1.80 12.57
C ILE A 130 21.61 3.31 12.73
N ASP A 131 21.96 4.07 11.71
CA ASP A 131 21.64 5.51 11.69
C ASP A 131 20.12 5.70 11.64
N ASN A 132 19.60 6.64 12.44
CA ASN A 132 18.17 6.89 12.54
C ASN A 132 17.57 7.40 11.22
N GLY A 133 18.31 8.21 10.47
CA GLY A 133 17.86 8.73 9.17
C GLY A 133 17.78 7.63 8.12
N PHE A 134 18.80 6.77 8.05
CA PHE A 134 18.78 5.60 7.19
C PHE A 134 17.64 4.65 7.56
N ALA A 135 17.50 4.32 8.85
CA ALA A 135 16.44 3.44 9.33
C ALA A 135 15.05 3.99 9.01
N ALA A 136 14.84 5.31 9.17
CA ALA A 136 13.58 5.97 8.85
C ALA A 136 13.25 5.85 7.36
N ILE A 137 14.16 6.30 6.49
CA ILE A 137 13.92 6.35 5.05
C ILE A 137 13.86 4.94 4.47
N ALA A 138 14.89 4.13 4.68
CA ALA A 138 14.96 2.79 4.09
C ALA A 138 13.85 1.89 4.62
N GLY A 139 13.66 1.84 5.94
CA GLY A 139 12.63 1.00 6.53
C GLY A 139 11.21 1.47 6.16
N GLY A 140 10.99 2.79 6.09
CA GLY A 140 9.72 3.35 5.65
C GLY A 140 9.42 2.97 4.20
N THR A 141 10.39 3.12 3.31
CA THR A 141 10.25 2.73 1.90
C THR A 141 10.01 1.23 1.72
N PHE A 142 10.74 0.36 2.45
CA PHE A 142 10.49 -1.08 2.42
C PHE A 142 9.10 -1.44 2.92
N LEU A 143 8.66 -0.81 4.01
CA LEU A 143 7.30 -1.00 4.52
C LEU A 143 6.25 -0.58 3.49
N GLY A 144 6.43 0.58 2.86
CA GLY A 144 5.56 1.07 1.80
C GLY A 144 5.52 0.15 0.58
N MET A 145 6.65 -0.43 0.20
CA MET A 145 6.74 -1.46 -0.85
C MET A 145 5.98 -2.73 -0.50
N GLY A 146 6.12 -3.20 0.75
CA GLY A 146 5.35 -4.33 1.26
C GLY A 146 3.85 -4.08 1.16
N ILE A 147 3.37 -2.94 1.65
CA ILE A 147 1.94 -2.57 1.58
C ILE A 147 1.45 -2.53 0.13
N LEU A 148 2.22 -1.93 -0.78
CA LEU A 148 1.87 -1.85 -2.20
C LEU A 148 1.75 -3.23 -2.84
N CYS A 149 2.69 -4.12 -2.55
CA CYS A 149 2.69 -5.49 -3.04
C CYS A 149 1.45 -6.25 -2.53
N LEU A 150 1.18 -6.19 -1.22
CA LEU A 150 0.00 -6.82 -0.62
C LEU A 150 -1.30 -6.29 -1.23
N ALA A 151 -1.41 -4.97 -1.42
CA ALA A 151 -2.60 -4.34 -1.99
C ALA A 151 -2.89 -4.81 -3.42
N ARG A 152 -1.86 -5.07 -4.24
CA ARG A 152 -2.00 -5.64 -5.59
C ARG A 152 -2.57 -7.05 -5.56
N HIS A 153 -2.18 -7.81 -4.55
CA HIS A 153 -2.67 -9.16 -4.31
C HIS A 153 -3.96 -9.19 -3.50
N ASN A 154 -4.76 -8.11 -3.41
CA ASN A 154 -5.99 -8.10 -2.60
C ASN A 154 -5.77 -8.57 -1.15
N ALA A 155 -4.66 -8.13 -0.55
CA ALA A 155 -4.35 -8.31 0.86
C ALA A 155 -3.98 -6.96 1.49
N SER A 156 -4.00 -6.95 2.82
CA SER A 156 -3.59 -5.82 3.64
C SER A 156 -2.77 -6.35 4.80
N MET A 157 -1.96 -5.47 5.38
CA MET A 157 -1.24 -5.75 6.63
C MET A 157 -2.17 -5.88 7.85
N GLY A 158 -3.46 -5.57 7.68
CA GLY A 158 -4.44 -5.40 8.74
C GLY A 158 -4.55 -3.95 9.20
N GLY A 159 -5.47 -3.71 10.13
CA GLY A 159 -5.65 -2.42 10.78
C GLY A 159 -6.06 -1.28 9.88
N THR A 160 -5.42 -0.12 10.06
CA THR A 160 -5.75 1.10 9.31
C THR A 160 -5.50 0.94 7.81
N SER A 161 -4.57 0.08 7.39
CA SER A 161 -4.31 -0.16 5.97
C SER A 161 -5.50 -0.77 5.22
N ALA A 162 -6.32 -1.60 5.88
CA ALA A 162 -7.55 -2.12 5.30
C ALA A 162 -8.61 -1.00 5.14
N LEU A 163 -8.70 -0.11 6.14
CA LEU A 163 -9.59 1.04 6.09
C LEU A 163 -9.21 2.00 4.96
N THR A 164 -7.92 2.29 4.77
CA THR A 164 -7.48 3.22 3.71
C THR A 164 -7.67 2.64 2.31
N LEU A 165 -7.45 1.34 2.12
CA LEU A 165 -7.79 0.64 0.87
C LEU A 165 -9.30 0.66 0.62
N TRP A 166 -10.14 0.49 1.64
CA TRP A 166 -11.58 0.61 1.50
C TRP A 166 -12.01 2.02 1.10
N ILE A 167 -11.47 3.07 1.75
CA ILE A 167 -11.74 4.47 1.40
C ILE A 167 -11.34 4.73 -0.05
N GLN A 168 -10.20 4.20 -0.49
CA GLN A 168 -9.78 4.32 -1.88
C GLN A 168 -10.76 3.66 -2.85
N ARG A 169 -11.23 2.44 -2.56
CA ARG A 169 -12.21 1.74 -3.42
C ARG A 169 -13.56 2.47 -3.45
N ARG A 170 -13.99 3.05 -2.32
CA ARG A 170 -15.30 3.67 -2.19
C ARG A 170 -15.36 5.10 -2.72
N TYR A 171 -14.31 5.89 -2.50
CA TYR A 171 -14.27 7.34 -2.76
C TYR A 171 -13.19 7.77 -3.77
N GLY A 172 -12.34 6.85 -4.25
CA GLY A 172 -11.27 7.15 -5.20
C GLY A 172 -10.08 7.92 -4.62
N ILE A 173 -10.06 8.16 -3.30
CA ILE A 173 -8.97 8.87 -2.62
C ILE A 173 -7.76 7.93 -2.51
N ASN A 174 -6.55 8.38 -2.85
CA ASN A 174 -5.35 7.54 -2.75
C ASN A 174 -5.12 7.04 -1.32
N ALA A 175 -4.94 5.72 -1.14
CA ALA A 175 -4.80 5.09 0.16
C ALA A 175 -3.62 5.64 0.98
N GLY A 176 -2.51 5.99 0.34
CA GLY A 176 -1.35 6.60 0.99
C GLY A 176 -1.62 8.01 1.53
N LYS A 177 -2.45 8.81 0.84
CA LYS A 177 -2.86 10.13 1.36
C LYS A 177 -3.74 9.98 2.61
N THR A 178 -4.69 9.05 2.55
CA THR A 178 -5.58 8.78 3.68
C THR A 178 -4.80 8.22 4.87
N GLN A 179 -3.86 7.32 4.64
CA GLN A 179 -3.00 6.76 5.68
C GLN A 179 -2.11 7.84 6.30
N LEU A 180 -1.50 8.69 5.48
CA LEU A 180 -0.71 9.82 5.97
C LEU A 180 -1.52 10.76 6.85
N ALA A 181 -2.79 11.02 6.53
CA ALA A 181 -3.66 11.85 7.36
C ALA A 181 -3.92 11.20 8.75
N PHE A 182 -4.19 9.89 8.78
CA PHE A 182 -4.33 9.15 10.04
C PHE A 182 -3.04 9.19 10.87
N ASP A 183 -1.90 8.97 10.21
CA ASP A 183 -0.60 8.93 10.88
C ASP A 183 -0.18 10.32 11.41
N LEU A 184 -0.44 11.39 10.66
CA LEU A 184 -0.18 12.76 11.12
C LEU A 184 -1.04 13.10 12.34
N LEU A 185 -2.33 12.76 12.33
CA LEU A 185 -3.21 12.96 13.48
C LEU A 185 -2.70 12.20 14.71
N LEU A 186 -2.24 10.96 14.50
CA LEU A 186 -1.65 10.14 15.55
C LEU A 186 -0.36 10.76 16.10
N PHE A 187 0.56 11.22 15.25
CA PHE A 187 1.79 11.86 15.70
C PHE A 187 1.56 13.20 16.38
N CYS A 188 0.56 13.98 15.95
CA CYS A 188 0.15 15.20 16.65
C CYS A 188 -0.28 14.91 18.10
N MET A 189 -1.04 13.83 18.32
CA MET A 189 -1.42 13.41 19.67
C MET A 189 -0.22 12.85 20.44
N ALA A 190 0.63 12.05 19.78
CA ALA A 190 1.81 11.45 20.39
C ALA A 190 2.89 12.47 20.77
N ALA A 191 2.96 13.61 20.10
CA ALA A 191 3.92 14.68 20.39
C ALA A 191 3.79 15.25 21.81
N ALA A 192 2.64 15.11 22.45
CA ALA A 192 2.45 15.51 23.85
C ALA A 192 3.09 14.53 24.86
N TRP A 193 3.41 13.31 24.45
CA TRP A 193 3.86 12.22 25.33
C TRP A 193 5.25 11.67 24.99
N LEU A 194 5.70 11.80 23.74
CA LEU A 194 6.98 11.27 23.26
C LEU A 194 8.05 12.36 23.11
N PRO A 195 9.34 12.01 23.28
CA PRO A 195 10.44 12.90 22.90
C PRO A 195 10.33 13.34 21.44
N LEU A 196 10.49 14.64 21.19
CA LEU A 196 10.30 15.24 19.86
C LEU A 196 11.18 14.56 18.79
N ALA A 197 12.42 14.23 19.12
CA ALA A 197 13.33 13.53 18.21
C ALA A 197 12.76 12.18 17.73
N LYS A 198 12.21 11.37 18.64
CA LYS A 198 11.61 10.06 18.31
C LYS A 198 10.38 10.22 17.41
N THR A 199 9.56 11.21 17.72
CA THR A 199 8.36 11.54 16.93
C THR A 199 8.73 12.02 15.53
N LEU A 200 9.75 12.86 15.38
CA LEU A 200 10.20 13.35 14.07
C LEU A 200 10.79 12.24 13.20
N TRP A 201 11.63 11.35 13.76
CA TRP A 201 12.15 10.20 13.02
C TRP A 201 11.03 9.24 12.60
N SER A 202 10.08 8.97 13.50
CA SER A 202 8.91 8.13 13.22
C SER A 202 8.00 8.74 12.13
N ALA A 203 7.79 10.05 12.18
CA ALA A 203 7.05 10.80 11.18
C ALA A 203 7.77 10.75 9.82
N LEU A 204 9.10 10.88 9.79
CA LEU A 204 9.89 10.77 8.57
C LEU A 204 9.78 9.38 7.94
N GLY A 205 9.92 8.31 8.73
CA GLY A 205 9.77 6.95 8.21
C GLY A 205 8.35 6.66 7.72
N THR A 206 7.35 7.17 8.43
CA THR A 206 5.95 7.07 8.02
C THR A 206 5.65 7.89 6.76
N LEU A 207 6.29 9.04 6.59
CA LEU A 207 6.23 9.82 5.35
C LEU A 207 6.85 9.04 4.19
N ALA A 208 8.01 8.42 4.38
CA ALA A 208 8.65 7.58 3.36
C ALA A 208 7.78 6.39 2.95
N MET A 209 7.14 5.73 3.92
CA MET A 209 6.16 4.67 3.68
C MET A 209 4.97 5.18 2.85
N ASN A 210 4.32 6.25 3.30
CA ASN A 210 3.14 6.79 2.64
C ASN A 210 3.45 7.38 1.25
N ALA A 211 4.63 7.98 1.06
CA ALA A 211 5.10 8.47 -0.23
C ALA A 211 5.15 7.34 -1.27
N MET A 212 5.55 6.13 -0.87
CA MET A 212 5.55 4.97 -1.75
C MET A 212 4.15 4.63 -2.26
N LEU A 213 3.15 4.63 -1.37
CA LEU A 213 1.75 4.41 -1.75
C LEU A 213 1.21 5.56 -2.62
N ILE A 214 1.54 6.81 -2.29
CA ILE A 214 1.07 7.98 -3.04
C ILE A 214 1.60 7.96 -4.47
N ALA A 215 2.89 7.68 -4.65
CA ALA A 215 3.53 7.68 -5.95
C ALA A 215 3.11 6.48 -6.80
N TRP A 216 3.04 5.29 -6.20
CA TRP A 216 2.97 4.02 -6.94
C TRP A 216 1.63 3.29 -6.84
N HIS A 217 0.77 3.65 -5.88
CA HIS A 217 -0.57 3.06 -5.76
C HIS A 217 -1.62 3.90 -6.50
N LYS A 218 -1.60 3.84 -7.84
CA LYS A 218 -2.58 4.51 -8.71
C LYS A 218 -3.57 3.50 -9.31
N PRO A 219 -4.87 3.58 -8.98
CA PRO A 219 -5.87 2.69 -9.58
C PRO A 219 -5.95 2.90 -11.10
N GLY A 220 -5.91 1.81 -11.87
CA GLY A 220 -6.08 1.83 -13.33
C GLY A 220 -4.80 1.83 -14.18
N ARG A 221 -3.61 2.11 -13.61
CA ARG A 221 -2.33 2.09 -14.38
C ARG A 221 -1.56 0.76 -14.30
N TYR A 222 -1.94 -0.12 -13.37
CA TYR A 222 -1.24 -1.38 -13.08
C TYR A 222 -2.22 -2.52 -12.82
N ARG A 223 -3.34 -2.56 -13.53
CA ARG A 223 -4.18 -3.75 -13.59
C ARG A 223 -3.49 -4.74 -14.52
N GLY A 224 -2.85 -5.74 -13.94
CA GLY A 224 -2.98 -7.08 -14.51
C GLY A 224 -4.34 -7.67 -14.15
#